data_AF-A0A969LFZ9-F1
#
_entry.id   AF-A0A969LFZ9-F1
#
_cell.length_a   1.000
_cell.length_b   1.000
_cell.length_c   1.000
_cell.angle_alpha   90.00
_cell.angle_beta   90.00
_cell.angle_gamma   90.00
#
_symmetry.space_group_name_H-M   'P 1'
#
loop_
_entity.id
_entity.type
_entity.pdbx_description
1 polymer ?
#
loop_
_entity_poly.entity_id
_entity_poly.type
_entity_poly.pdbx_seq_one_letter_code
_entity_poly.pdbx_strand_id
1 'polypeptide(L)'
;SAANGSHFRQQEIVVTRVLSSQWCRCLETAELLALGPVEPFAPLNSFFRDRSTRDAQTAKVRDFMRAQATPGVTVMVTHFVNIAALSDRNIASGAMVILRLNDQDALEIVGQITIQ
;
A
#
# COMPACT_ATOMS: atom_id res chain seq x y z
N SER A 1 11.79 -4.05 2.18
CA SER A 1 13.23 -4.43 2.11
C SER A 1 13.46 -5.25 0.85
N ALA A 2 14.72 -5.45 0.44
CA ALA A 2 15.08 -6.28 -0.72
C ALA A 2 14.58 -7.74 -0.60
N ALA A 3 14.52 -8.28 0.63
CA ALA A 3 13.95 -9.59 0.91
C ALA A 3 12.47 -9.66 0.52
N ASN A 4 11.68 -8.65 0.92
CA ASN A 4 10.25 -8.57 0.58
C ASN A 4 10.06 -8.50 -0.94
N GLY A 5 10.84 -7.68 -1.63
CA GLY A 5 10.78 -7.56 -3.09
C GLY A 5 11.07 -8.87 -3.82
N SER A 6 11.97 -9.69 -3.26
CA SER A 6 12.33 -10.98 -3.84
C SER A 6 11.19 -12.00 -3.75
N HIS A 7 10.39 -11.94 -2.67
CA HIS A 7 9.21 -12.79 -2.55
C HIS A 7 8.15 -12.49 -3.61
N PHE A 8 7.86 -11.22 -3.92
CA PHE A 8 6.93 -10.86 -5.00
C PHE A 8 7.37 -11.40 -6.36
N ARG A 9 8.67 -11.29 -6.67
CA ARG A 9 9.23 -11.80 -7.93
C ARG A 9 9.15 -13.32 -8.05
N GLN A 10 9.36 -14.04 -6.94
CA GLN A 10 9.32 -15.51 -6.90
C GLN A 10 7.90 -16.07 -7.04
N GLN A 11 6.87 -15.29 -6.70
CA GLN A 11 5.46 -15.70 -6.79
C GLN A 11 4.79 -15.28 -8.11
N GLU A 12 5.56 -14.79 -9.10
CA GLU A 12 5.07 -14.32 -10.40
C GLU A 12 3.92 -13.30 -10.32
N ILE A 13 3.88 -12.51 -9.24
CA ILE A 13 2.86 -11.49 -9.05
C ILE A 13 3.08 -10.37 -10.07
N VAL A 14 2.11 -10.17 -10.96
CA VAL A 14 2.12 -9.06 -11.92
C VAL A 14 1.86 -7.75 -11.18
N VAL A 15 2.94 -7.08 -10.81
CA VAL A 15 2.90 -5.73 -10.23
C VAL A 15 2.72 -4.73 -11.36
N THR A 16 1.62 -3.98 -11.35
CA THR A 16 1.29 -2.99 -12.37
C THR A 16 1.80 -1.61 -12.01
N ARG A 17 1.83 -1.28 -10.72
CA ARG A 17 2.25 0.03 -10.20
C ARG A 17 2.88 -0.09 -8.82
N VAL A 18 3.82 0.80 -8.53
CA VAL A 18 4.43 0.95 -7.21
C VAL A 18 4.21 2.38 -6.74
N LEU A 19 3.29 2.57 -5.81
CA LEU A 19 3.04 3.87 -5.17
C LEU A 19 3.75 3.95 -3.82
N SER A 20 4.18 5.15 -3.45
CA SER A 20 4.79 5.37 -2.14
C SER A 20 4.38 6.70 -1.52
N SER A 21 4.35 6.76 -0.19
CA SER A 21 4.41 8.03 0.53
C SER A 21 5.63 8.82 0.06
N GLN A 22 5.51 10.14 0.01
CA GLN A 22 6.58 11.05 -0.38
C GLN A 22 7.69 11.18 0.68
N TRP A 23 7.57 10.49 1.82
CA TRP A 23 8.57 10.54 2.88
C TRP A 23 9.74 9.63 2.53
N CYS A 24 10.98 10.11 2.67
CA CYS A 24 12.19 9.43 2.18
C CYS A 24 12.26 7.94 2.57
N ARG A 25 11.92 7.60 3.82
CA ARG A 25 11.92 6.19 4.29
C ARG A 25 11.00 5.26 3.50
N CYS A 26 9.86 5.77 3.03
CA CYS A 26 8.90 5.01 2.24
C CYS A 26 9.35 4.92 0.78
N LEU A 27 9.92 6.00 0.23
CA LEU A 27 10.50 6.00 -1.11
C LEU A 27 11.64 4.99 -1.22
N GLU A 28 12.61 5.08 -0.31
CA GLU A 28 13.75 4.14 -0.23
C GLU A 28 13.26 2.69 -0.08
N THR A 29 12.27 2.43 0.78
CA THR A 29 11.70 1.10 0.93
C THR A 29 11.08 0.59 -0.37
N ALA A 30 10.34 1.45 -1.09
CA ALA A 30 9.68 1.10 -2.35
C ALA A 30 10.70 0.82 -3.46
N GLU A 31 11.76 1.62 -3.54
CA GLU A 31 12.88 1.43 -4.47
C GLU A 31 13.58 0.09 -4.19
N LEU A 32 13.87 -0.21 -2.92
CA LEU A 32 14.49 -1.48 -2.50
C LEU A 32 13.63 -2.71 -2.80
N LEU A 33 12.31 -2.57 -3.01
CA LEU A 33 11.49 -3.68 -3.46
C LEU A 33 11.84 -4.09 -4.89
N ALA A 34 12.35 -3.18 -5.74
CA ALA A 34 12.69 -3.44 -7.14
C ALA A 34 11.55 -4.11 -7.92
N LEU A 35 10.34 -3.55 -7.81
CA LEU A 35 9.10 -4.04 -8.46
C LEU A 35 8.63 -3.13 -9.61
N GLY A 36 9.43 -2.13 -9.98
CA GLY A 36 9.10 -1.14 -11.00
C GLY A 36 9.46 0.29 -10.57
N PRO A 37 9.19 1.30 -11.41
CA PRO A 37 9.37 2.70 -11.05
C PRO A 37 8.44 3.08 -9.89
N VAL A 38 8.99 3.84 -8.93
CA VAL A 38 8.22 4.32 -7.77
C VAL A 38 7.52 5.63 -8.11
N GLU A 39 6.22 5.68 -7.88
CA GLU A 39 5.37 6.86 -8.08
C GLU A 39 5.04 7.48 -6.70
N PRO A 40 5.52 8.70 -6.40
CA PRO A 40 5.15 9.39 -5.17
C PRO A 40 3.65 9.74 -5.17
N PHE A 41 2.94 9.36 -4.11
CA PHE A 41 1.50 9.55 -3.98
C PHE A 41 1.15 10.18 -2.62
N ALA A 42 0.85 11.49 -2.64
CA ALA A 42 0.64 12.30 -1.44
C ALA A 42 -0.41 11.76 -0.44
N PRO A 43 -1.54 11.15 -0.87
CA PRO A 43 -2.49 10.52 0.04
C PRO A 43 -1.92 9.38 0.89
N LEU A 44 -0.75 8.82 0.54
CA LEU A 44 -0.06 7.83 1.36
C LEU A 44 0.86 8.45 2.42
N ASN A 45 0.95 9.78 2.53
CA ASN A 45 1.71 10.43 3.60
C ASN A 45 1.10 10.14 4.98
N SER A 46 1.91 10.18 6.03
CA SER A 46 1.40 9.91 7.37
C SER A 46 0.57 11.09 7.86
N PHE A 47 -0.69 10.82 8.22
CA PHE A 47 -1.53 11.77 8.95
C PHE A 47 -1.34 11.68 10.48
N PHE A 48 -0.34 10.93 10.99
CA PHE A 48 -0.18 10.72 12.44
C PHE A 48 -0.08 12.04 13.23
N ARG A 49 0.61 13.04 12.68
CA ARG A 49 0.75 14.38 13.29
C ARG A 49 -0.46 15.29 13.07
N ASP A 50 -1.24 15.03 12.02
CA ASP A 50 -2.43 15.81 11.68
C ASP A 50 -3.56 14.87 11.26
N ARG A 51 -4.26 14.36 12.27
CA ARG A 51 -5.33 13.39 12.09
C ARG A 51 -6.56 13.99 11.41
N SER A 52 -6.67 15.32 11.30
CA SER A 52 -7.78 15.97 10.59
C SER A 52 -7.78 15.62 9.10
N THR A 53 -6.62 15.26 8.55
CA THR A 53 -6.47 14.88 7.14
C THR A 53 -6.84 13.41 6.85
N ARG A 54 -7.09 12.60 7.89
CA ARG A 54 -7.34 11.14 7.78
C ARG A 54 -8.39 10.81 6.73
N ASP A 55 -9.58 11.39 6.86
CA ASP A 55 -10.73 10.99 6.05
C ASP A 55 -10.53 11.39 4.58
N ALA A 56 -10.03 12.60 4.35
CA ALA A 56 -9.71 13.09 3.01
C ALA A 56 -8.61 12.27 2.31
N GLN A 57 -7.55 11.89 3.04
CA GLN A 57 -6.49 11.04 2.49
C GLN A 57 -6.99 9.62 2.20
N THR A 58 -7.73 9.02 3.15
CA THR A 58 -8.28 7.68 3.00
C THR A 58 -9.26 7.60 1.82
N ALA A 59 -10.13 8.61 1.67
CA ALA A 59 -11.03 8.71 0.52
C ALA A 59 -10.27 8.75 -0.82
N LYS A 60 -9.21 9.57 -0.92
CA LYS A 60 -8.38 9.64 -2.14
C LYS A 60 -7.69 8.32 -2.47
N VAL A 61 -7.26 7.55 -1.48
CA VAL A 61 -6.71 6.21 -1.72
C VAL A 61 -7.80 5.26 -2.24
N ARG A 62 -9.01 5.30 -1.67
CA ARG A 62 -10.14 4.50 -2.16
C ARG A 62 -10.53 4.87 -3.58
N ASP A 63 -10.61 6.16 -3.89
CA ASP A 63 -10.93 6.65 -5.24
C ASP A 63 -9.88 6.20 -6.25
N PHE A 64 -8.59 6.21 -5.88
CA PHE A 64 -7.54 5.62 -6.68
C PHE A 64 -7.78 4.13 -6.94
N MET A 65 -8.11 3.35 -5.90
CA MET A 65 -8.35 1.92 -6.02
C MET A 65 -9.58 1.62 -6.90
N ARG A 66 -10.64 2.44 -6.85
CA ARG A 66 -11.82 2.33 -7.72
C ARG A 66 -11.49 2.61 -9.18
N ALA A 67 -10.64 3.60 -9.43
CA ALA A 67 -10.26 3.99 -10.78
C ALA A 67 -9.27 3.02 -11.45
N GLN A 68 -8.76 2.01 -10.74
CA GLN A 68 -7.88 1.01 -11.33
C GLN A 68 -8.67 0.04 -12.20
N ALA A 69 -8.53 0.21 -13.52
CA ALA A 69 -9.06 -0.71 -14.53
C ALA A 69 -8.04 -1.78 -14.97
N THR A 70 -6.78 -1.66 -14.54
CA THR A 70 -5.71 -2.56 -14.99
C THR A 70 -5.67 -3.83 -14.13
N PRO A 71 -5.83 -5.03 -14.72
CA PRO A 71 -5.65 -6.27 -13.99
C PRO A 71 -4.23 -6.38 -13.43
N GLY A 72 -4.11 -6.77 -12.16
CA GLY A 72 -2.81 -6.97 -11.49
C GLY A 72 -2.78 -6.37 -10.09
N VAL A 73 -1.57 -6.22 -9.55
CA VAL A 73 -1.34 -5.74 -8.18
C VAL A 73 -0.70 -4.35 -8.20
N THR A 74 -1.31 -3.39 -7.50
CA THR A 74 -0.64 -2.15 -7.13
C THR A 74 -0.01 -2.32 -5.75
N VAL A 75 1.30 -2.10 -5.65
CA VAL A 75 2.02 -2.09 -4.37
C VAL A 75 1.99 -0.66 -3.81
N MET A 76 1.55 -0.49 -2.57
CA MET A 76 1.51 0.81 -1.89
C MET A 76 2.39 0.78 -0.63
N VAL A 77 3.44 1.60 -0.59
CA VAL A 77 4.34 1.71 0.57
C VAL A 77 3.98 2.93 1.40
N THR A 78 3.53 2.73 2.63
CA THR A 78 2.98 3.81 3.47
C THR A 78 3.30 3.60 4.96
N HIS A 79 2.49 4.20 5.84
CA HIS A 79 2.66 4.27 7.28
C HIS A 79 1.60 3.42 7.98
N PHE A 80 1.91 2.99 9.21
CA PHE A 80 0.98 2.23 10.04
C PHE A 80 -0.42 2.86 10.15
N VAL A 81 -0.50 4.19 10.29
CA VAL A 81 -1.80 4.89 10.41
C VAL A 81 -2.67 4.76 9.16
N ASN A 82 -2.08 4.78 7.96
CA ASN A 82 -2.79 4.59 6.70
C ASN A 82 -3.24 3.13 6.56
N ILE A 83 -2.35 2.18 6.86
CA ILE A 83 -2.65 0.75 6.82
C ILE A 83 -3.81 0.44 7.77
N ALA A 84 -3.76 0.93 9.00
CA ALA A 84 -4.82 0.72 9.99
C ALA A 84 -6.15 1.35 9.55
N ALA A 85 -6.14 2.55 8.98
CA ALA A 85 -7.35 3.18 8.49
C ALA A 85 -7.99 2.47 7.28
N LEU A 86 -7.18 1.85 6.41
CA LEU A 86 -7.67 1.13 5.22
C LEU A 86 -8.09 -0.31 5.53
N SER A 87 -7.41 -0.97 6.46
CA SER A 87 -7.62 -2.38 6.76
C SER A 87 -8.48 -2.64 8.00
N ASP A 88 -8.72 -1.62 8.83
CA ASP A 88 -9.33 -1.77 10.15
C ASP A 88 -8.61 -2.83 11.02
N ARG A 89 -7.27 -2.84 10.93
CA ARG A 89 -6.39 -3.77 11.66
C ARG A 89 -5.13 -3.06 12.16
N ASN A 90 -4.64 -3.52 13.31
CA ASN A 90 -3.29 -3.20 13.77
C ASN A 90 -2.32 -4.23 13.22
N ILE A 91 -1.38 -3.78 12.39
CA ILE A 91 -0.44 -4.64 11.68
C ILE A 91 0.97 -4.44 12.25
N ALA A 92 1.69 -5.54 12.46
CA ALA A 92 3.07 -5.51 12.92
C ALA A 92 4.00 -4.81 11.89
N SER A 93 5.13 -4.30 12.36
CA SER A 93 6.16 -3.73 11.48
C SER A 93 6.66 -4.78 10.48
N GLY A 94 6.86 -4.39 9.22
CA GLY A 94 7.35 -5.28 8.17
C GLY A 94 6.31 -6.23 7.55
N ALA A 95 5.11 -6.32 8.13
CA ALA A 95 4.01 -7.06 7.51
C ALA A 95 3.33 -6.26 6.40
N MET A 96 2.75 -6.98 5.45
CA MET A 96 2.03 -6.46 4.29
C MET A 96 0.60 -7.00 4.33
N VAL A 97 -0.36 -6.18 3.92
CA VAL A 97 -1.74 -6.62 3.76
C VAL A 97 -2.19 -6.46 2.32
N ILE A 98 -2.91 -7.47 1.85
CA ILE A 98 -3.50 -7.50 0.53
C ILE A 98 -4.96 -7.08 0.70
N LEU A 99 -5.29 -5.92 0.14
CA LEU A 99 -6.64 -5.38 0.12
C LEU A 99 -7.26 -5.56 -1.26
N ARG A 100 -8.54 -5.85 -1.28
CA ARG A 100 -9.39 -5.83 -2.47
C ARG A 100 -10.58 -4.92 -2.22
N LEU A 101 -10.98 -4.13 -3.20
CA LEU A 101 -12.31 -3.53 -3.23
C LEU A 101 -13.29 -4.55 -3.81
N ASN A 102 -14.36 -4.86 -3.08
CA ASN A 102 -15.44 -5.71 -3.59
C ASN A 102 -16.46 -4.90 -4.42
N ASP A 103 -17.45 -5.59 -4.99
CA ASP A 103 -18.49 -4.98 -5.83
C ASP A 103 -19.38 -3.96 -5.10
N GLN A 104 -19.32 -3.94 -3.76
CA GLN A 104 -20.04 -3.02 -2.88
C GLN A 104 -19.14 -1.89 -2.38
N ASP A 105 -18.00 -1.68 -3.03
CA ASP A 105 -17.04 -0.64 -2.66
C ASP A 105 -16.42 -0.82 -1.27
N ALA A 106 -16.55 -1.99 -0.64
CA ALA A 106 -15.96 -2.29 0.66
C ALA A 106 -14.52 -2.82 0.50
N LEU A 107 -13.63 -2.41 1.41
CA LEU A 107 -12.27 -2.93 1.46
C LEU A 107 -12.26 -4.25 2.24
N GLU A 108 -11.83 -5.31 1.58
CA GLU A 108 -11.66 -6.64 2.15
C GLU A 108 -10.19 -6.99 2.25
N ILE A 109 -9.80 -7.55 3.39
CA ILE A 109 -8.49 -8.19 3.54
C ILE A 109 -8.59 -9.58 2.92
N VAL A 110 -7.87 -9.78 1.82
CA VAL A 110 -7.81 -11.09 1.14
C VAL A 110 -6.54 -11.86 1.50
N GLY A 111 -5.62 -11.23 2.24
CA GLY A 111 -4.42 -11.88 2.75
C GLY A 111 -3.53 -10.95 3.57
N GLN A 112 -2.64 -11.54 4.35
CA GLN A 112 -1.57 -10.87 5.05
C GLN A 112 -0.27 -11.65 4.84
N ILE A 113 0.80 -10.94 4.52
CA ILE A 113 2.14 -11.52 4.41
C ILE A 113 2.93 -10.99 5.60
N THR A 114 3.36 -11.89 6.46
CA THR A 114 4.26 -11.58 7.57
C THR A 114 5.60 -12.20 7.23
N ILE A 115 6.66 -11.40 7.20
CA ILE A 115 8.01 -11.89 6.88
C ILE A 115 8.72 -12.08 8.22
N GLN A 116 9.08 -13.33 8.50
CA GLN A 116 9.88 -13.73 9.66
C GLN A 116 11.36 -13.47 9.41
#